data_AF-F0BJN8-F1
#
_entry.id   AF-F0BJN8-F1
#
_cell.length_a   1.000
_cell.length_b   1.000
_cell.length_c   1.000
_cell.angle_alpha   90.00
_cell.angle_beta   90.00
_cell.angle_gamma   90.00
#
_symmetry.space_group_name_H-M   'P 1'
#
loop_
_entity.id
_entity.type
_entity.pdbx_description
1 polymer ?
#
loop_
_entity_poly.entity_id
_entity_poly.type
_entity_poly.pdbx_seq_one_letter_code
_entity_poly.pdbx_strand_id
1 'polypeptide(L)'
;MTALPSAALNDYIASPFGLLQLEGIHVGRFRIDRAIIRGREAAINLQECILAALDETGRKSGLKNSTRYPAQLPMGTPSRPLAKEIEDHLEDMRRRQLDPKTVQSTERTLKLLLLTCGNISAARVDYYHIQALWKLLRWAPRNLLSDPLLKDLSFDEAIALGKEQDVPPLAPATEERHRRFLVAFFNHLVNGQAIHLSPMKSFRKPKKDDTIDPDKAIRLFEDADLQAIFDPATFIPWAKKPQYWWAPMIGLYTGARVN
;
A
#
# COMPACT_ATOMS: atom_id res chain seq x y z
N MET A 1 -30.36 -16.89 -32.53
CA MET A 1 -28.93 -16.59 -32.78
C MET A 1 -28.42 -15.76 -31.61
N THR A 2 -27.90 -16.40 -30.57
CA THR A 2 -27.36 -15.71 -29.39
C THR A 2 -25.91 -15.36 -29.68
N ALA A 3 -25.65 -14.08 -29.98
CA ALA A 3 -24.30 -13.57 -30.06
C ALA A 3 -23.60 -13.83 -28.72
N LEU A 4 -22.35 -14.31 -28.76
CA LEU A 4 -21.53 -14.47 -27.58
C LEU A 4 -21.48 -13.12 -26.83
N PRO A 5 -21.74 -13.07 -25.51
CA PRO A 5 -21.83 -11.80 -24.77
C PRO A 5 -20.55 -10.95 -24.84
N SER A 6 -19.40 -11.56 -25.17
CA SER A 6 -18.15 -10.86 -25.41
C SER A 6 -18.15 -10.01 -26.69
N ALA A 7 -18.81 -10.43 -27.76
CA ALA A 7 -18.85 -9.69 -29.02
C ALA A 7 -19.68 -8.41 -28.88
N ALA A 8 -20.90 -8.53 -28.34
CA ALA A 8 -21.78 -7.38 -28.10
C ALA A 8 -21.18 -6.35 -27.13
N LEU A 9 -20.42 -6.81 -26.13
CA LEU A 9 -19.72 -5.93 -25.19
C LEU A 9 -18.54 -5.21 -25.86
N ASN A 10 -17.73 -5.91 -26.67
CA ASN A 10 -16.61 -5.32 -27.41
C ASN A 10 -17.10 -4.28 -28.42
N ASP A 11 -18.18 -4.57 -29.14
CA ASP A 11 -18.77 -3.65 -30.13
C ASP A 11 -19.28 -2.38 -29.45
N TYR A 12 -19.91 -2.50 -28.28
CA TYR A 12 -20.37 -1.35 -27.49
C TYR A 12 -19.21 -0.54 -26.89
N ILE A 13 -18.09 -1.17 -26.54
CA ILE A 13 -16.88 -0.45 -26.08
C ILE A 13 -16.24 0.34 -27.22
N ALA A 14 -16.25 -0.20 -28.44
CA ALA A 14 -15.73 0.46 -29.63
C ALA A 14 -16.62 1.62 -30.07
N SER A 15 -17.95 1.48 -29.97
CA SER A 15 -18.94 2.49 -30.36
C SER A 15 -20.05 2.61 -29.30
N PRO A 16 -19.83 3.34 -28.20
CA PRO A 16 -20.76 3.41 -27.07
C PRO A 16 -21.96 4.29 -27.41
N PHE A 17 -23.02 3.69 -27.93
CA PHE A 17 -24.27 4.38 -28.25
C PHE A 17 -25.47 3.70 -27.60
N GLY A 18 -26.31 4.47 -26.90
CA GLY A 18 -27.51 3.97 -26.23
C GLY A 18 -27.22 3.17 -24.94
N LEU A 19 -28.16 2.31 -24.55
CA LEU A 19 -28.03 1.40 -23.41
C LEU A 19 -27.71 -0.02 -23.91
N LEU A 20 -26.67 -0.64 -23.38
CA LEU A 20 -26.40 -2.06 -23.63
C LEU A 20 -27.07 -2.90 -22.54
N GLN A 21 -27.84 -3.91 -22.93
CA GLN A 21 -28.43 -4.88 -22.02
C GLN A 21 -27.84 -6.26 -22.33
N LEU A 22 -27.25 -6.89 -21.32
CA LEU A 22 -26.74 -8.26 -21.39
C LEU A 22 -27.48 -9.10 -20.35
N GLU A 23 -27.87 -10.32 -20.74
CA GLU A 23 -28.61 -11.24 -19.88
C GLU A 23 -27.89 -12.59 -19.80
N GLY A 24 -28.01 -13.26 -18.65
CA GLY A 24 -27.55 -14.64 -18.48
C GLY A 24 -26.04 -14.85 -18.64
N ILE A 25 -25.20 -13.96 -18.10
CA ILE A 25 -23.74 -14.12 -18.14
C ILE A 25 -23.32 -15.11 -17.04
N HIS A 26 -22.67 -16.20 -17.43
CA HIS A 26 -22.25 -17.27 -16.55
C HIS A 26 -20.75 -17.54 -16.69
N VAL A 27 -19.99 -17.39 -15.59
CA VAL A 27 -18.56 -17.69 -15.54
C VAL A 27 -18.25 -18.47 -14.25
N GLY A 28 -18.15 -19.79 -14.35
CA GLY A 28 -17.94 -20.65 -13.18
C GLY A 28 -19.04 -20.47 -12.14
N ARG A 29 -18.70 -19.91 -10.96
CA ARG A 29 -19.66 -19.57 -9.88
C ARG A 29 -20.21 -18.14 -9.98
N PHE A 30 -19.62 -17.30 -10.83
CA PHE A 30 -20.07 -15.94 -11.06
C PHE A 30 -21.25 -15.94 -12.03
N ARG A 31 -22.35 -15.32 -11.61
CA ARG A 31 -23.60 -15.22 -12.37
C ARG A 31 -24.09 -13.78 -12.39
N ILE A 32 -24.40 -13.28 -13.58
CA ILE A 32 -25.11 -12.03 -13.77
C ILE A 32 -26.37 -12.35 -14.56
N ASP A 33 -27.52 -12.21 -13.91
CA ASP A 33 -28.81 -12.45 -14.55
C ASP A 33 -29.11 -11.36 -15.57
N ARG A 34 -28.84 -10.09 -15.23
CA ARG A 34 -29.00 -8.94 -16.11
C ARG A 34 -28.02 -7.82 -15.79
N ALA A 35 -27.35 -7.28 -16.81
CA ALA A 35 -26.51 -6.09 -16.75
C ALA A 35 -27.04 -5.02 -17.71
N ILE A 36 -27.28 -3.81 -17.19
CA ILE A 36 -27.65 -2.64 -17.99
C ILE A 36 -26.50 -1.66 -17.91
N ILE A 37 -25.90 -1.35 -19.05
CA ILE A 37 -24.69 -0.55 -19.14
C ILE A 37 -25.00 0.73 -19.89
N ARG A 38 -24.51 1.85 -19.34
CA ARG A 38 -24.57 3.15 -19.99
C ARG A 38 -23.16 3.72 -20.09
N GLY A 39 -22.70 3.92 -21.33
CA GLY A 39 -21.42 4.53 -21.61
C GLY A 39 -20.23 3.58 -21.53
N ARG A 40 -19.12 4.04 -22.09
CA ARG A 40 -17.91 3.25 -22.32
C ARG A 40 -17.25 2.78 -21.04
N GLU A 41 -17.16 3.64 -20.02
CA GLU A 41 -16.50 3.32 -18.75
C GLU A 41 -17.20 2.18 -18.01
N ALA A 42 -18.54 2.21 -17.97
CA ALA A 42 -19.33 1.13 -17.38
C ALA A 42 -19.18 -0.20 -18.16
N ALA A 43 -19.03 -0.12 -19.49
CA ALA A 43 -18.80 -1.30 -20.33
C ALA A 43 -17.43 -1.93 -20.09
N ILE A 44 -16.38 -1.10 -19.98
CA ILE A 44 -15.03 -1.53 -19.62
C ILE A 44 -15.03 -2.16 -18.23
N ASN A 45 -15.69 -1.55 -17.23
CA ASN A 45 -15.75 -2.09 -15.88
C ASN A 45 -16.47 -3.45 -15.85
N LEU A 46 -17.56 -3.64 -16.61
CA LEU A 46 -18.21 -4.96 -16.70
C LEU A 46 -17.30 -5.99 -17.37
N GLN A 47 -16.59 -5.59 -18.44
CA GLN A 47 -15.63 -6.47 -19.11
C GLN A 47 -14.52 -6.90 -18.15
N GLU A 48 -13.99 -5.99 -17.34
CA GLU A 48 -13.00 -6.28 -16.30
C GLU A 48 -13.55 -7.26 -15.26
N CYS A 49 -14.79 -7.09 -14.80
CA CYS A 49 -15.44 -8.02 -13.87
C CYS A 49 -15.56 -9.44 -14.45
N ILE A 50 -15.96 -9.55 -15.72
CA ILE A 50 -16.10 -10.84 -16.42
C ILE A 50 -14.73 -11.50 -16.60
N LEU A 51 -13.71 -10.74 -17.01
CA LEU A 51 -12.34 -11.23 -17.16
C LEU A 51 -11.75 -11.69 -15.83
N ALA A 52 -11.97 -10.93 -14.74
CA ALA A 52 -11.53 -11.31 -13.41
C ALA A 52 -12.19 -12.62 -12.93
N ALA A 53 -13.49 -12.80 -13.21
CA ALA A 53 -14.20 -14.04 -12.91
C ALA A 53 -13.67 -15.24 -13.72
N LEU A 54 -13.32 -15.02 -14.99
CA LEU A 54 -12.72 -16.04 -15.86
C LEU A 54 -11.34 -16.44 -15.34
N ASP A 55 -10.53 -15.47 -14.96
CA ASP A 55 -9.20 -15.63 -14.36
C ASP A 55 -9.25 -16.43 -13.05
N GLU A 56 -10.19 -16.12 -12.16
CA GLU A 56 -10.34 -16.84 -10.90
C GLU A 56 -10.78 -18.29 -11.12
N THR A 57 -11.68 -18.51 -12.09
CA THR A 57 -12.17 -19.84 -12.46
C THR A 57 -11.05 -20.67 -13.12
N GLY A 58 -10.25 -20.06 -14.00
CA GLY A 58 -9.10 -20.68 -14.65
C GLY A 58 -7.96 -21.01 -13.69
N ARG A 59 -7.64 -20.11 -12.75
CA ARG A 59 -6.59 -20.34 -11.73
C ARG A 59 -6.89 -21.55 -10.84
N LYS A 60 -8.16 -21.80 -10.46
CA LYS A 60 -8.53 -22.99 -9.66
C LYS A 60 -8.27 -24.31 -10.38
N SER A 61 -8.32 -24.33 -11.72
CA SER A 61 -7.95 -25.48 -12.54
C SER A 61 -6.42 -25.64 -12.66
N GLY A 62 -5.69 -24.52 -12.81
CA GLY A 62 -4.22 -24.50 -12.94
C GLY A 62 -3.42 -24.69 -11.64
N LEU A 63 -4.03 -24.45 -10.48
CA LEU A 63 -3.42 -24.63 -9.14
C LEU A 63 -3.08 -26.10 -8.80
N LYS A 64 -3.53 -27.07 -9.60
CA LYS A 64 -3.20 -28.49 -9.36
C LYS A 64 -1.73 -28.82 -9.62
N ASN A 65 -1.00 -28.06 -10.45
CA ASN A 65 0.41 -28.31 -10.78
C ASN A 65 1.11 -27.10 -11.46
N SER A 66 1.36 -25.97 -10.79
CA SER A 66 2.25 -24.95 -11.39
C SER A 66 2.87 -23.96 -10.40
N THR A 67 4.08 -23.52 -10.74
CA THR A 67 5.01 -22.67 -10.00
C THR A 67 4.42 -21.35 -9.50
N ARG A 68 5.05 -20.82 -8.44
CA ARG A 68 4.67 -19.62 -7.66
C ARG A 68 4.55 -18.30 -8.43
N TYR A 69 4.85 -18.30 -9.72
CA TYR A 69 4.66 -17.18 -10.62
C TYR A 69 3.55 -17.57 -11.60
N PRO A 70 2.48 -16.77 -11.74
CA PRO A 70 1.52 -17.01 -12.81
C PRO A 70 2.27 -17.05 -14.14
N ALA A 71 1.86 -17.94 -15.04
CA ALA A 71 2.37 -17.97 -16.41
C ALA A 71 2.30 -16.54 -17.00
N GLN A 72 3.35 -16.14 -17.72
CA GLN A 72 3.44 -14.82 -18.35
C GLN A 72 2.12 -14.53 -19.08
N LEU A 73 1.45 -13.48 -18.64
CA LEU A 73 0.15 -13.13 -19.18
C LEU A 73 0.34 -12.67 -20.64
N PRO A 74 -0.51 -13.11 -21.58
CA PRO A 74 -0.47 -12.60 -22.93
C PRO A 74 -0.68 -11.07 -22.91
N MET A 75 0.01 -10.38 -23.82
CA MET A 75 -0.09 -8.92 -23.99
C MET A 75 -1.57 -8.52 -24.07
N GLY A 76 -2.02 -7.72 -23.09
CA GLY A 76 -3.41 -7.26 -22.99
C GLY A 76 -4.26 -7.93 -21.91
N THR A 77 -3.72 -8.84 -21.09
CA THR A 77 -4.48 -9.37 -19.94
C THR A 77 -4.50 -8.36 -18.80
N PRO A 78 -5.68 -8.03 -18.23
CA PRO A 78 -5.78 -7.04 -17.16
C PRO A 78 -5.01 -7.51 -15.93
N SER A 79 -4.18 -6.62 -15.38
CA SER A 79 -3.47 -6.85 -14.12
C SER A 79 -4.49 -7.10 -12.99
N ARG A 80 -4.13 -7.94 -12.01
CA ARG A 80 -5.03 -8.34 -10.92
C ARG A 80 -5.45 -7.11 -10.08
N PRO A 81 -6.56 -7.21 -9.32
CA PRO A 81 -6.97 -6.14 -8.42
C PRO A 81 -5.86 -5.79 -7.43
N LEU A 82 -5.72 -4.50 -7.13
CA LEU A 82 -4.67 -3.95 -6.28
C LEU A 82 -4.65 -4.60 -4.90
N ALA A 83 -5.81 -4.86 -4.29
CA ALA A 83 -5.90 -5.51 -2.98
C ALA A 83 -5.23 -6.90 -2.99
N LYS A 84 -5.37 -7.65 -4.09
CA LYS A 84 -4.79 -8.99 -4.19
C LYS A 84 -3.28 -8.95 -4.40
N GLU A 85 -2.78 -8.01 -5.19
CA GLU A 85 -1.34 -7.77 -5.34
C GLU A 85 -0.69 -7.32 -4.02
N ILE A 86 -1.39 -6.50 -3.22
CA ILE A 86 -0.96 -6.11 -1.88
C ILE A 86 -0.87 -7.34 -0.95
N GLU A 87 -1.88 -8.19 -0.94
CA GLU A 87 -1.90 -9.40 -0.12
C GLU A 87 -0.71 -10.32 -0.44
N ASP A 88 -0.51 -10.64 -1.71
CA ASP A 88 0.56 -11.54 -2.16
C ASP A 88 1.95 -10.92 -1.87
N HIS A 89 2.10 -9.60 -2.00
CA HIS A 89 3.35 -8.91 -1.62
C HIS A 89 3.64 -9.02 -0.12
N LEU A 90 2.63 -8.84 0.73
CA LEU A 90 2.80 -8.98 2.19
C LEU A 90 3.08 -10.42 2.59
N GLU A 91 2.48 -11.41 1.93
CA GLU A 91 2.81 -12.82 2.13
C GLU A 91 4.25 -13.14 1.71
N ASP A 92 4.73 -12.58 0.60
CA ASP A 92 6.13 -12.71 0.17
C ASP A 92 7.10 -12.12 1.21
N MET A 93 6.79 -10.93 1.74
CA MET A 93 7.58 -10.31 2.81
C MET A 93 7.64 -11.18 4.08
N ARG A 94 6.49 -11.74 4.50
CA ARG A 94 6.42 -12.65 5.66
C ARG A 94 7.20 -13.93 5.41
N ARG A 95 7.09 -14.50 4.21
CA ARG A 95 7.83 -15.69 3.80
C ARG A 95 9.34 -15.46 3.81
N ARG A 96 9.79 -14.28 3.40
CA ARG A 96 11.20 -13.86 3.44
C ARG A 96 11.69 -13.53 4.85
N GLN A 97 10.84 -13.71 5.87
CA GLN A 97 11.17 -13.47 7.28
C GLN A 97 11.67 -12.05 7.53
N LEU A 98 11.12 -11.07 6.79
CA LEU A 98 11.37 -9.67 7.10
C LEU A 98 10.82 -9.34 8.47
N ASP A 99 11.44 -8.36 9.13
CA ASP A 99 11.04 -7.90 10.45
C ASP A 99 9.52 -7.60 10.51
N PRO A 100 8.78 -8.14 11.50
CA PRO A 100 7.32 -8.00 11.56
C PRO A 100 6.84 -6.54 11.62
N LYS A 101 7.60 -5.64 12.27
CA LYS A 101 7.24 -4.21 12.30
C LYS A 101 7.37 -3.59 10.91
N THR A 102 8.34 -4.02 10.12
CA THR A 102 8.51 -3.61 8.72
C THR A 102 7.34 -4.06 7.85
N VAL A 103 6.90 -5.33 7.99
CA VAL A 103 5.72 -5.85 7.30
C VAL A 103 4.47 -5.04 7.67
N GLN A 104 4.22 -4.83 8.96
CA GLN A 104 3.05 -4.06 9.44
C GLN A 104 3.07 -2.61 8.92
N SER A 105 4.25 -2.00 8.85
CA SER A 105 4.41 -0.64 8.35
C SER A 105 4.17 -0.52 6.85
N THR A 106 4.59 -1.54 6.11
CA THR A 106 4.33 -1.66 4.67
C THR A 106 2.83 -1.84 4.43
N GLU A 107 2.20 -2.76 5.18
CA GLU A 107 0.76 -3.01 5.12
C GLU A 107 -0.06 -1.74 5.37
N ARG A 108 0.28 -0.95 6.40
CA ARG A 108 -0.39 0.34 6.66
C ARG A 108 -0.31 1.28 5.46
N THR A 109 0.86 1.39 4.83
CA THR A 109 1.03 2.25 3.65
C THR A 109 0.21 1.77 2.47
N LEU A 110 0.18 0.46 2.22
CA LEU A 110 -0.57 -0.13 1.12
C LEU A 110 -2.09 -0.08 1.34
N LYS A 111 -2.56 -0.12 2.60
CA LYS A 111 -3.98 0.14 2.93
C LYS A 111 -4.38 1.58 2.63
N LEU A 112 -3.52 2.57 2.90
CA LEU A 112 -3.77 3.97 2.52
C LEU A 112 -3.83 4.14 0.99
N LEU A 113 -2.95 3.44 0.25
CA LEU A 113 -3.00 3.39 -1.20
C LEU A 113 -4.35 2.81 -1.68
N LEU A 114 -4.79 1.68 -1.09
CA LEU A 114 -6.06 1.04 -1.43
C LEU A 114 -7.27 1.95 -1.12
N LEU A 115 -7.25 2.65 0.02
CA LEU A 115 -8.28 3.64 0.38
C LEU A 115 -8.33 4.79 -0.64
N THR A 116 -7.18 5.21 -1.14
CA THR A 116 -7.07 6.32 -2.10
C THR A 116 -7.54 5.94 -3.49
N CYS A 117 -7.11 4.78 -3.99
CA CYS A 117 -7.35 4.37 -5.39
C CYS A 117 -8.63 3.54 -5.54
N GLY A 118 -9.14 2.99 -4.45
CA GLY A 118 -10.06 1.85 -4.49
C GLY A 118 -9.36 0.57 -4.96
N ASN A 119 -10.13 -0.51 -5.03
CA ASN A 119 -9.64 -1.81 -5.47
C ASN A 119 -9.65 -1.95 -7.00
N ILE A 120 -9.02 -1.00 -7.69
CA ILE A 120 -8.83 -1.01 -9.14
C ILE A 120 -7.73 -2.02 -9.55
N SER A 121 -7.60 -2.29 -10.85
CA SER A 121 -6.47 -3.06 -11.38
C SER A 121 -5.13 -2.39 -11.02
N ALA A 122 -4.13 -3.17 -10.58
CA ALA A 122 -2.83 -2.63 -10.20
C ALA A 122 -2.11 -1.91 -11.36
N ALA A 123 -2.36 -2.32 -12.61
CA ALA A 123 -1.82 -1.65 -13.80
C ALA A 123 -2.48 -0.30 -14.10
N ARG A 124 -3.66 -0.01 -13.53
CA ARG A 124 -4.36 1.28 -13.69
C ARG A 124 -3.93 2.32 -12.67
N VAL A 125 -3.14 1.94 -11.66
CA VAL A 125 -2.58 2.90 -10.71
C VAL A 125 -1.56 3.77 -11.45
N ASP A 126 -1.86 5.04 -11.55
CA ASP A 126 -1.06 6.03 -12.28
C ASP A 126 -0.52 7.12 -11.36
N TYR A 127 0.10 8.14 -11.97
CA TYR A 127 0.66 9.29 -11.27
C TYR A 127 -0.38 10.09 -10.45
N TYR A 128 -1.62 10.23 -10.93
CA TYR A 128 -2.66 11.01 -10.26
C TYR A 128 -3.10 10.35 -8.96
N HIS A 129 -3.20 9.02 -8.97
CA HIS A 129 -3.49 8.24 -7.77
C HIS A 129 -2.40 8.41 -6.70
N ILE A 130 -1.12 8.42 -7.11
CA ILE A 130 -0.02 8.65 -6.17
C ILE A 130 -0.04 10.09 -5.63
N GLN A 131 -0.37 11.09 -6.45
CA GLN A 131 -0.59 12.46 -5.97
C GLN A 131 -1.75 12.56 -4.97
N ALA A 132 -2.86 11.87 -5.23
CA ALA A 132 -3.98 11.78 -4.29
C ALA A 132 -3.55 11.12 -2.98
N LEU A 133 -2.69 10.10 -3.01
CA LEU A 133 -2.18 9.44 -1.81
C LEU A 133 -1.30 10.40 -1.00
N TRP A 134 -0.46 11.21 -1.64
CA TRP A 134 0.31 12.24 -0.94
C TRP A 134 -0.60 13.29 -0.29
N LYS A 135 -1.70 13.67 -0.95
CA LYS A 135 -2.72 14.55 -0.37
C LYS A 135 -3.38 13.91 0.86
N LEU A 136 -3.72 12.62 0.79
CA LEU A 136 -4.24 11.88 1.94
C LEU A 136 -3.21 11.86 3.06
N LEU A 137 -1.96 11.49 2.79
CA LEU A 137 -0.90 11.45 3.81
C LEU A 137 -0.73 12.79 4.52
N ARG A 138 -0.78 13.92 3.79
CA ARG A 138 -0.64 15.26 4.38
C ARG A 138 -1.73 15.60 5.40
N TRP A 139 -2.95 15.10 5.19
CA TRP A 139 -4.14 15.43 5.96
C TRP A 139 -4.73 14.23 6.71
N ALA A 140 -4.09 13.06 6.72
CA ALA A 140 -4.66 11.87 7.33
C ALA A 140 -4.76 12.06 8.85
N PRO A 141 -5.95 11.87 9.45
CA PRO A 141 -6.08 11.84 10.91
C PRO A 141 -5.14 10.81 11.52
N ARG A 142 -4.65 11.09 12.74
CA ARG A 142 -3.83 10.12 13.46
C ARG A 142 -4.60 8.83 13.66
N ASN A 143 -3.92 7.70 13.44
CA ASN A 143 -4.51 6.37 13.58
C ASN A 143 -5.71 6.07 12.65
N LEU A 144 -5.84 6.77 11.51
CA LEU A 144 -6.91 6.55 10.53
C LEU A 144 -7.24 5.07 10.27
N LEU A 145 -6.24 4.21 10.12
CA LEU A 145 -6.43 2.78 9.84
C LEU A 145 -6.62 1.88 11.07
N SER A 146 -6.47 2.41 12.28
CA SER A 146 -6.48 1.63 13.53
C SER A 146 -7.62 2.01 14.45
N ASP A 147 -8.10 3.25 14.39
CA ASP A 147 -9.24 3.72 15.18
C ASP A 147 -10.56 3.18 14.58
N PRO A 148 -11.39 2.45 15.36
CA PRO A 148 -12.69 1.95 14.91
C PRO A 148 -13.63 3.02 14.36
N LEU A 149 -13.53 4.27 14.82
CA LEU A 149 -14.38 5.37 14.36
C LEU A 149 -13.90 5.98 13.04
N LEU A 150 -12.61 5.82 12.71
CA LEU A 150 -11.98 6.46 11.56
C LEU A 150 -11.74 5.49 10.39
N LYS A 151 -11.62 4.19 10.67
CA LYS A 151 -11.24 3.18 9.67
C LYS A 151 -12.22 3.03 8.51
N ASP A 152 -13.49 3.41 8.71
CA ASP A 152 -14.56 3.27 7.73
C ASP A 152 -14.79 4.55 6.92
N LEU A 153 -14.00 5.61 7.19
CA LEU A 153 -14.05 6.86 6.43
C LEU A 153 -13.55 6.62 5.00
N SER A 154 -14.26 7.22 4.05
CA SER A 154 -13.79 7.33 2.68
C SER A 154 -12.60 8.28 2.56
N PHE A 155 -11.96 8.28 1.39
CA PHE A 155 -10.85 9.18 1.08
C PHE A 155 -11.19 10.66 1.32
N ASP A 156 -12.34 11.13 0.83
CA ASP A 156 -12.73 12.54 0.94
C ASP A 156 -13.11 12.92 2.37
N GLU A 157 -13.80 12.04 3.09
CA GLU A 157 -14.14 12.24 4.51
C GLU A 157 -12.89 12.29 5.39
N ALA A 158 -11.91 11.41 5.15
CA ALA A 158 -10.65 11.40 5.88
C ALA A 158 -9.89 12.72 5.71
N ILE A 159 -9.85 13.26 4.47
CA ILE A 159 -9.20 14.56 4.20
C ILE A 159 -9.98 15.71 4.83
N ALA A 160 -11.31 15.71 4.75
CA ALA A 160 -12.14 16.76 5.34
C ALA A 160 -11.94 16.82 6.86
N LEU A 161 -12.00 15.67 7.53
CA LEU A 161 -11.80 15.56 8.98
C LEU A 161 -10.41 16.02 9.40
N GLY A 162 -9.36 15.59 8.70
CA GLY A 162 -8.00 16.00 9.06
C GLY A 162 -7.68 17.47 8.78
N LYS A 163 -8.39 18.11 7.84
CA LYS A 163 -8.36 19.56 7.68
C LYS A 163 -9.07 20.27 8.82
N GLU A 164 -10.23 19.78 9.25
CA GLU A 164 -10.97 20.31 10.39
C GLU A 164 -10.16 20.24 11.69
N GLN A 165 -9.41 19.15 11.86
CA GLN A 165 -8.53 18.92 13.02
C GLN A 165 -7.17 19.63 12.92
N ASP A 166 -6.88 20.34 11.82
CA ASP A 166 -5.59 20.98 11.53
C ASP A 166 -4.39 20.08 11.81
N VAL A 167 -4.40 18.86 11.24
CA VAL A 167 -3.39 17.85 11.54
C VAL A 167 -1.99 18.34 11.10
N PRO A 168 -0.97 18.25 11.99
CA PRO A 168 0.38 18.65 11.65
C PRO A 168 0.94 17.81 10.49
N PRO A 169 1.80 18.37 9.62
CA PRO A 169 2.42 17.64 8.53
C PRO A 169 3.22 16.44 9.03
N LEU A 170 3.35 15.42 8.19
CA LEU A 170 4.22 14.30 8.47
C LEU A 170 5.67 14.79 8.57
N ALA A 171 6.43 14.16 9.46
CA ALA A 171 7.87 14.35 9.48
C ALA A 171 8.46 13.86 8.14
N PRO A 172 9.46 14.56 7.57
CA PRO A 172 10.07 14.17 6.29
C PRO A 172 10.57 12.73 6.27
N ALA A 173 11.12 12.23 7.39
CA ALA A 173 11.54 10.84 7.55
C ALA A 173 10.40 9.83 7.40
N THR A 174 9.19 10.18 7.87
CA THR A 174 8.00 9.34 7.75
C THR A 174 7.47 9.35 6.31
N GLU A 175 7.48 10.51 5.64
CA GLU A 175 7.10 10.61 4.23
C GLU A 175 8.03 9.79 3.32
N GLU A 176 9.35 9.90 3.52
CA GLU A 176 10.34 9.11 2.78
C GLU A 176 10.15 7.60 3.03
N ARG A 177 9.80 7.20 4.25
CA ARG A 177 9.49 5.81 4.55
C ARG A 177 8.27 5.31 3.78
N HIS A 178 7.19 6.08 3.69
CA HIS A 178 6.04 5.74 2.83
C HIS A 178 6.47 5.61 1.36
N ARG A 179 7.26 6.56 0.85
CA ARG A 179 7.79 6.53 -0.52
C ARG A 179 8.57 5.24 -0.79
N ARG A 180 9.46 4.85 0.12
CA ARG A 180 10.27 3.62 0.00
C ARG A 180 9.42 2.36 -0.06
N PHE A 181 8.37 2.27 0.76
CA PHE A 181 7.44 1.13 0.72
C PHE A 181 6.69 1.06 -0.61
N LEU A 182 6.20 2.19 -1.12
CA LEU A 182 5.53 2.24 -2.43
C LEU A 182 6.47 1.87 -3.57
N VAL A 183 7.70 2.38 -3.58
CA VAL A 183 8.72 2.01 -4.58
C VAL A 183 9.02 0.52 -4.54
N ALA A 184 9.21 -0.06 -3.35
CA ALA A 184 9.47 -1.48 -3.20
C ALA A 184 8.30 -2.34 -3.73
N PHE A 185 7.07 -1.96 -3.40
CA PHE A 185 5.86 -2.63 -3.86
C PHE A 185 5.71 -2.57 -5.39
N PHE A 186 5.72 -1.37 -6.00
CA PHE A 186 5.54 -1.27 -7.45
C PHE A 186 6.71 -1.85 -8.24
N ASN A 187 7.93 -1.80 -7.73
CA ASN A 187 9.06 -2.50 -8.36
C ASN A 187 8.90 -4.02 -8.26
N HIS A 188 8.34 -4.55 -7.17
CA HIS A 188 7.99 -5.96 -7.08
C HIS A 188 7.00 -6.36 -8.18
N LEU A 189 5.98 -5.53 -8.44
CA LEU A 189 5.02 -5.78 -9.51
C LEU A 189 5.64 -5.70 -10.91
N VAL A 190 6.52 -4.72 -11.16
CA VAL A 190 7.26 -4.63 -12.43
C VAL A 190 8.14 -5.87 -12.63
N ASN A 191 8.88 -6.28 -11.61
CA ASN A 191 9.76 -7.44 -11.67
C ASN A 191 8.99 -8.75 -11.86
N GLY A 192 7.78 -8.83 -11.29
CA GLY A 192 6.83 -9.93 -11.51
C GLY A 192 6.05 -9.83 -12.82
N GLN A 193 6.34 -8.82 -13.66
CA GLN A 193 5.65 -8.55 -14.93
C GLN A 193 4.13 -8.34 -14.79
N ALA A 194 3.66 -8.01 -13.58
CA ALA A 194 2.25 -7.73 -13.30
C ALA A 194 1.83 -6.33 -13.78
N ILE A 195 2.79 -5.41 -13.91
CA ILE A 195 2.62 -4.08 -14.50
C ILE A 195 3.83 -3.75 -15.40
N HIS A 196 3.62 -2.92 -16.41
CA HIS A 196 4.68 -2.53 -17.35
C HIS A 196 5.63 -1.46 -16.80
N LEU A 197 5.12 -0.53 -16.00
CA LEU A 197 5.88 0.62 -15.49
C LEU A 197 5.42 0.96 -14.07
N SER A 198 6.38 1.30 -13.21
CA SER A 198 6.08 1.78 -11.86
C SER A 198 5.56 3.23 -11.88
N PRO A 199 4.38 3.53 -11.29
CA PRO A 199 3.88 4.90 -11.16
C PRO A 199 4.77 5.75 -10.24
N MET A 200 5.62 5.11 -9.43
CA MET A 200 6.59 5.78 -8.56
C MET A 200 7.81 6.32 -9.32
N LYS A 201 7.98 6.03 -10.62
CA LYS A 201 9.15 6.46 -11.41
C LYS A 201 9.31 8.00 -11.45
N SER A 202 8.20 8.73 -11.41
CA SER A 202 8.19 10.19 -11.38
C SER A 202 8.51 10.77 -9.98
N PHE A 203 8.36 9.98 -8.92
CA PHE A 203 8.56 10.39 -7.53
C PHE A 203 9.99 10.04 -7.08
N ARG A 204 10.94 10.85 -7.57
CA ARG A 204 12.37 10.69 -7.27
C ARG A 204 12.65 10.92 -5.79
N LYS A 205 13.72 10.29 -5.32
CA LYS A 205 14.26 10.53 -3.98
C LYS A 205 14.58 12.03 -3.81
N PRO A 206 14.29 12.64 -2.65
CA PRO A 206 14.79 13.97 -2.32
C PRO A 206 16.33 14.05 -2.52
N LYS A 207 16.84 15.15 -3.10
CA LYS A 207 18.26 15.31 -3.45
C LYS A 207 19.18 15.40 -2.22
N LYS A 208 18.67 15.87 -1.10
CA LYS A 208 19.32 15.82 0.21
C LYS A 208 18.49 14.94 1.12
N ASP A 209 19.17 14.22 2.01
CA ASP A 209 18.51 13.48 3.08
C ASP A 209 18.07 14.45 4.17
N ASP A 210 17.20 15.40 3.82
CA ASP A 210 16.59 16.38 4.74
C ASP A 210 15.62 15.69 5.74
N THR A 211 15.60 14.34 5.76
CA THR A 211 15.01 13.57 6.84
C THR A 211 15.78 13.70 8.15
N ILE A 212 17.07 14.07 8.05
CA ILE A 212 17.90 14.52 9.15
C ILE A 212 17.81 16.04 9.14
N ASP A 213 16.89 16.58 9.93
CA ASP A 213 16.88 18.00 10.26
C ASP A 213 18.22 18.32 10.93
N PRO A 214 19.10 19.16 10.34
CA PRO A 214 20.42 19.44 10.90
C PRO A 214 20.35 20.14 12.26
N ASP A 215 19.27 20.85 12.56
CA ASP A 215 19.00 21.46 13.87
C ASP A 215 18.43 20.42 14.87
N LYS A 216 17.96 19.27 14.38
CA LYS A 216 17.65 18.06 15.17
C LYS A 216 18.58 16.90 14.83
N ALA A 217 19.80 17.18 14.39
CA ALA A 217 20.84 16.16 14.40
C ALA A 217 20.87 15.66 15.84
N ILE A 218 20.72 14.33 16.02
CA ILE A 218 20.69 13.70 17.34
C ILE A 218 21.84 14.31 18.13
N ARG A 219 21.54 15.15 19.13
CA ARG A 219 22.57 15.73 19.99
C ARG A 219 23.27 14.54 20.61
N LEU A 220 24.50 14.29 20.15
CA LEU A 220 25.33 13.27 20.73
C LEU A 220 25.71 13.75 22.13
N PHE A 221 25.68 12.86 23.10
CA PHE A 221 26.17 13.19 24.42
C PHE A 221 27.67 13.41 24.35
N GLU A 222 28.12 14.57 24.85
CA GLU A 222 29.53 14.84 25.06
C GLU A 222 30.00 14.24 26.38
N ASP A 223 31.31 14.18 26.61
CA ASP A 223 31.88 13.64 27.86
C ASP A 223 31.33 14.36 29.10
N ALA A 224 31.11 15.66 29.02
CA ALA A 224 30.50 16.45 30.10
C ALA A 224 29.05 16.04 30.38
N ASP A 225 28.27 15.72 29.33
CA ASP A 225 26.90 15.23 29.48
C ASP A 225 26.90 13.85 30.13
N LEU A 226 27.80 12.96 29.71
CA LEU A 226 27.92 11.62 30.31
C LEU A 226 28.34 11.70 31.77
N GLN A 227 29.30 12.57 32.12
CA GLN A 227 29.70 12.79 33.51
C GLN A 227 28.55 13.32 34.36
N ALA A 228 27.75 14.24 33.84
CA ALA A 228 26.59 14.78 34.54
C ALA A 228 25.47 13.72 34.71
N ILE A 229 25.20 12.91 33.69
CA ILE A 229 24.18 11.85 33.73
C ILE A 229 24.57 10.73 34.70
N PHE A 230 25.85 10.36 34.73
CA PHE A 230 26.37 9.25 35.52
C PHE A 230 27.07 9.70 36.83
N ASP A 231 26.86 10.94 37.26
CA ASP A 231 27.35 11.44 38.55
C ASP A 231 26.81 10.55 39.69
N PRO A 232 27.67 9.90 40.49
CA PRO A 232 27.24 9.04 41.58
C PRO A 232 26.25 9.69 42.55
N ALA A 233 26.33 11.01 42.76
CA ALA A 233 25.45 11.73 43.67
C ALA A 233 24.00 11.80 43.17
N THR A 234 23.77 11.75 41.86
CA THR A 234 22.42 11.87 41.25
C THR A 234 21.96 10.55 40.65
N PHE A 235 22.86 9.81 40.02
CA PHE A 235 22.57 8.58 39.28
C PHE A 235 22.26 7.40 40.22
N ILE A 236 23.01 7.19 41.30
CA ILE A 236 22.76 6.09 42.25
C ILE A 236 21.39 6.26 42.93
N PRO A 237 21.01 7.45 43.45
CA PRO A 237 19.67 7.66 44.01
C PRO A 237 18.52 7.52 43.01
N TRP A 238 18.77 7.79 41.71
CA TRP A 238 17.79 7.59 40.64
C TRP A 238 17.64 6.11 40.26
N ALA A 239 18.76 5.37 40.21
CA ALA A 239 18.85 3.96 39.83
C ALA A 239 18.34 2.99 40.92
N LYS A 240 17.17 3.29 41.51
CA LYS A 240 16.57 2.56 42.65
C LYS A 240 16.29 1.09 42.36
N LYS A 241 16.14 0.72 41.09
CA LYS A 241 15.89 -0.67 40.67
C LYS A 241 17.12 -1.20 39.93
N PRO A 242 17.47 -2.50 40.09
CA PRO A 242 18.64 -3.08 39.43
C PRO A 242 18.69 -2.83 37.92
N GLN A 243 17.55 -2.86 37.22
CA GLN A 243 17.48 -2.59 35.78
C GLN A 243 17.82 -1.14 35.41
N TYR A 244 17.57 -0.16 36.29
CA TYR A 244 17.92 1.24 36.06
C TYR A 244 19.40 1.50 36.28
N TRP A 245 20.09 0.64 37.04
CA TRP A 245 21.54 0.66 37.13
C TRP A 245 22.20 -0.08 35.96
N TRP A 246 21.80 -1.34 35.76
CA TRP A 246 22.47 -2.22 34.80
C TRP A 246 22.23 -1.84 33.35
N ALA A 247 21.01 -1.43 32.96
CA ALA A 247 20.76 -1.13 31.55
C ALA A 247 21.59 0.06 31.02
N PRO A 248 21.68 1.20 31.73
CA PRO A 248 22.57 2.29 31.32
C PRO A 248 24.06 1.91 31.36
N MET A 249 24.50 1.17 32.38
CA MET A 249 25.90 0.76 32.51
C MET A 249 26.34 -0.18 31.39
N ILE A 250 25.51 -1.16 31.04
CA ILE A 250 25.76 -2.05 29.91
C ILE A 250 25.82 -1.23 28.61
N GLY A 251 24.86 -0.32 28.39
CA GLY A 251 24.87 0.56 27.22
C GLY A 251 26.13 1.41 27.12
N LEU A 252 26.55 2.04 28.23
CA LEU A 252 27.72 2.90 28.31
C LEU A 252 29.02 2.17 27.98
N TYR A 253 29.24 0.99 28.58
CA TYR A 253 30.52 0.29 28.48
C TYR A 253 30.62 -0.68 27.30
N THR A 254 29.50 -1.12 26.73
CA THR A 254 29.49 -2.11 25.64
C THR A 254 29.02 -1.55 24.30
N GLY A 255 28.35 -0.38 24.30
CA GLY A 255 27.67 0.14 23.12
C GLY A 255 26.50 -0.74 22.65
N ALA A 256 26.03 -1.67 23.50
CA ALA A 256 24.89 -2.52 23.17
C ALA A 256 23.62 -1.68 22.96
N ARG A 257 22.84 -2.07 21.94
CA ARG A 257 21.54 -1.43 21.64
C ARG A 257 20.49 -1.90 22.65
N VAL A 258 19.56 -1.00 22.99
CA VAL A 258 18.45 -1.23 23.96
C VAL A 258 17.33 -2.15 23.42
N ASN A 259 17.50 -2.72 22.23
CA ASN A 259 16.42 -3.38 21.46
C ASN A 259 15.86 -4.66 22.09
#